data_AF-A0AAU9S7K1-F1
#
_entry.id   AF-A0AAU9S7K1-F1
#
_cell.length_a   1.000
_cell.length_b   1.000
_cell.length_c   1.000
_cell.angle_alpha   90.00
_cell.angle_beta   90.00
_cell.angle_gamma   90.00
#
_symmetry.space_group_name_H-M   'P 1'
#
loop_
_entity.id
_entity.type
_entity.pdbx_description
1 polymer ?
#
loop_
_entity_poly.entity_id
_entity_poly.type
_entity_poly.pdbx_seq_one_letter_code
_entity_poly.pdbx_strand_id
1 'polypeptide(L)'
;MIMRPHGKEKKLVFPYVFMACCFFFTIIGFSYFSQSNKKIESFDHEETGDGSVSNIPYQVLSWKPRTFHFPNFATKQQCEAIINMAKHKLKPSLLALRKGQTVADTNQNVRTSTGVFIASYEDESGILAAIEEKIAIATKLPRDNYEPFNILRYRLGQKYDSHRDAFDEVEYGTQRSQRLATFLLYLSSVEEGGETMFPFENGRNMNGRYDYQKCIGLKVKPKQGDAIFFYNLLPNGTIDQRSLHGSCPVIKGEKWVATKWIRDQSYGDYADEFVDLHNSNFEQN
;
A
#
# COMPACT_ATOMS: atom_id res chain seq x y z
N MET A 1 -47.20 -73.68 -40.24
CA MET A 1 -46.72 -73.10 -41.52
C MET A 1 -46.10 -71.75 -41.15
N ILE A 2 -44.80 -71.45 -41.31
CA ILE A 2 -43.62 -72.13 -41.89
C ILE A 2 -42.39 -71.94 -40.95
N MET A 3 -41.21 -72.44 -41.32
CA MET A 3 -40.05 -72.73 -40.46
C MET A 3 -39.12 -71.56 -40.07
N ARG A 4 -38.21 -71.87 -39.11
CA ARG A 4 -36.91 -71.24 -38.72
C ARG A 4 -35.95 -70.99 -39.92
N PRO A 5 -34.74 -70.37 -39.78
CA PRO A 5 -33.95 -69.92 -38.60
C PRO A 5 -33.48 -68.43 -38.71
N HIS A 6 -32.51 -67.83 -37.99
CA HIS A 6 -31.60 -68.20 -36.86
C HIS A 6 -31.46 -66.98 -35.89
N GLY A 7 -30.50 -66.76 -34.98
CA GLY A 7 -29.28 -67.47 -34.51
C GLY A 7 -28.86 -67.01 -33.09
N LYS A 8 -27.81 -67.60 -32.51
CA LYS A 8 -27.37 -67.47 -31.10
C LYS A 8 -26.55 -66.17 -30.87
N GLU A 9 -26.21 -65.64 -29.69
CA GLU A 9 -25.87 -66.16 -28.34
C GLU A 9 -26.24 -65.08 -27.25
N LYS A 10 -25.89 -65.09 -25.94
CA LYS A 10 -25.03 -65.96 -25.09
C LYS A 10 -25.58 -66.09 -23.65
N LYS A 11 -24.77 -65.84 -22.60
CA LYS A 11 -25.14 -65.73 -21.16
C LYS A 11 -24.33 -64.61 -20.50
N LEU A 12 -24.90 -63.96 -19.47
CA LEU A 12 -24.14 -63.07 -18.58
C LEU A 12 -23.04 -63.88 -17.86
N VAL A 13 -21.80 -63.39 -17.90
CA VAL A 13 -20.70 -63.90 -17.06
C VAL A 13 -20.28 -62.76 -16.14
N PHE A 14 -20.26 -63.02 -14.84
CA PHE A 14 -19.82 -62.08 -13.81
C PHE A 14 -18.42 -62.48 -13.34
N PRO A 15 -17.41 -61.62 -13.54
CA PRO A 15 -16.17 -61.75 -12.75
C PRO A 15 -15.63 -60.42 -12.21
N TYR A 16 -15.22 -60.46 -10.93
CA TYR A 16 -14.02 -59.79 -10.41
C TYR A 16 -13.69 -58.34 -10.85
N VAL A 17 -14.31 -57.36 -10.20
CA VAL A 17 -13.76 -55.97 -10.12
C VAL A 17 -13.75 -55.42 -8.69
N PHE A 18 -14.59 -55.93 -7.77
CA PHE A 18 -14.85 -55.28 -6.48
C PHE A 18 -13.86 -55.56 -5.33
N MET A 19 -12.65 -56.07 -5.60
CA MET A 19 -11.65 -56.35 -4.56
C MET A 19 -10.21 -55.95 -4.98
N ALA A 20 -10.05 -54.75 -5.53
CA ALA A 20 -8.73 -54.20 -5.87
C ALA A 20 -8.51 -52.72 -5.48
N CYS A 21 -9.47 -52.06 -4.81
CA CYS A 21 -9.36 -50.63 -4.49
C CYS A 21 -8.96 -50.30 -3.03
N CYS A 22 -9.00 -51.28 -2.11
CA CYS A 22 -8.80 -51.01 -0.67
C CYS A 22 -7.33 -51.06 -0.18
N PHE A 23 -6.37 -51.47 -1.02
CA PHE A 23 -4.95 -51.59 -0.63
C PHE A 23 -4.01 -50.49 -1.16
N PHE A 24 -4.50 -49.57 -2.00
CA PHE A 24 -3.68 -48.44 -2.49
C PHE A 24 -3.70 -47.19 -1.59
N PHE A 25 -4.68 -47.06 -0.69
CA PHE A 25 -4.83 -45.86 0.15
C PHE A 25 -4.01 -45.84 1.44
N THR A 26 -3.45 -46.97 1.89
CA THR A 26 -2.70 -47.04 3.16
C THR A 26 -1.22 -46.71 3.04
N ILE A 27 -0.61 -46.87 1.86
CA ILE A 27 0.83 -46.64 1.66
C ILE A 27 1.14 -45.16 1.36
N ILE A 28 0.30 -44.47 0.58
CA ILE A 28 0.49 -43.04 0.24
C ILE A 28 0.29 -42.14 1.48
N GLY A 29 -0.59 -42.54 2.40
CA GLY A 29 -0.86 -41.81 3.64
C GLY A 29 0.37 -41.68 4.57
N PHE A 30 1.22 -42.72 4.64
CA PHE A 30 2.42 -42.68 5.48
C PHE A 30 3.54 -41.82 4.89
N SER A 31 3.68 -41.76 3.56
CA SER A 31 4.64 -40.85 2.91
C SER A 31 4.26 -39.38 3.11
N TYR A 32 2.96 -39.04 3.07
CA TYR A 32 2.50 -37.68 3.33
C TYR A 32 2.67 -37.26 4.81
N PHE A 33 2.45 -38.18 5.75
CA PHE A 33 2.58 -37.87 7.18
C PHE A 33 4.05 -37.76 7.64
N SER A 34 4.99 -38.39 6.93
CA SER A 34 6.42 -38.26 7.23
C SER A 34 7.02 -36.90 6.81
N GLN A 35 6.31 -36.08 6.04
CA GLN A 35 6.86 -34.82 5.50
C GLN A 35 6.36 -33.56 6.24
N SER A 36 5.48 -33.67 7.24
CA SER A 36 4.98 -32.53 8.03
C SER A 36 5.82 -32.17 9.25
N ASN A 37 6.97 -32.85 9.47
CA ASN A 37 7.86 -32.62 10.62
C ASN A 37 9.23 -32.03 10.23
N LYS A 38 9.28 -31.22 9.17
CA LYS A 38 10.41 -30.29 9.00
C LYS A 38 10.26 -29.13 9.98
N LYS A 39 11.02 -29.23 11.07
CA LYS A 39 11.38 -28.16 12.00
C LYS A 39 11.61 -26.85 11.23
N ILE A 40 10.88 -25.80 11.58
CA ILE A 40 11.13 -24.46 11.05
C ILE A 40 12.47 -24.01 11.62
N GLU A 41 13.51 -24.06 10.80
CA GLU A 41 14.78 -23.41 11.11
C GLU A 41 14.58 -21.90 11.05
N SER A 42 15.14 -21.20 12.04
CA SER A 42 15.14 -19.74 12.09
C SER A 42 15.91 -19.20 10.90
N PHE A 43 15.21 -18.61 9.94
CA PHE A 43 15.84 -17.85 8.88
C PHE A 43 16.34 -16.53 9.49
N ASP A 44 17.66 -16.35 9.51
CA ASP A 44 18.27 -15.15 10.04
C ASP A 44 17.85 -13.90 9.23
N HIS A 45 17.61 -12.81 9.95
CA HIS A 45 17.37 -11.50 9.35
C HIS A 45 18.64 -11.01 8.65
N GLU A 46 18.59 -10.66 7.36
CA GLU A 46 19.08 -9.34 6.89
C GLU A 46 18.82 -8.95 5.42
N GLU A 47 18.34 -9.83 4.52
CA GLU A 47 18.03 -9.43 3.13
C GLU A 47 16.60 -8.88 2.97
N THR A 48 16.47 -7.58 2.65
CA THR A 48 15.21 -6.94 2.24
C THR A 48 15.29 -6.37 0.83
N GLY A 49 14.27 -6.68 0.03
CA GLY A 49 14.05 -6.15 -1.31
C GLY A 49 14.64 -7.00 -2.44
N ASP A 50 13.86 -7.15 -3.52
CA ASP A 50 14.41 -7.51 -4.84
C ASP A 50 14.42 -6.26 -5.72
N GLY A 51 15.57 -5.92 -6.31
CA GLY A 51 15.68 -4.83 -7.28
C GLY A 51 14.96 -5.11 -8.61
N SER A 52 14.59 -6.37 -8.86
CA SER A 52 13.87 -6.79 -10.06
C SER A 52 12.48 -6.17 -10.16
N VAL A 53 12.12 -5.80 -11.39
CA VAL A 53 10.77 -5.39 -11.79
C VAL A 53 9.91 -6.55 -12.29
N SER A 54 10.48 -7.76 -12.40
CA SER A 54 9.83 -8.91 -13.04
C SER A 54 8.82 -9.66 -12.17
N ASN A 55 8.97 -9.61 -10.84
CA ASN A 55 8.04 -10.23 -9.89
C ASN A 55 7.82 -9.29 -8.70
N ILE A 56 6.63 -8.69 -8.61
CA ILE A 56 6.26 -7.77 -7.54
C ILE A 56 5.13 -8.43 -6.72
N PRO A 57 5.46 -9.16 -5.64
CA PRO A 57 4.46 -9.82 -4.81
C PRO A 57 3.59 -8.79 -4.10
N TYR A 58 2.31 -9.11 -3.90
CA TYR A 58 1.38 -8.28 -3.15
C TYR A 58 0.33 -9.09 -2.39
N GLN A 59 -0.20 -8.50 -1.33
CA GLN A 59 -1.33 -9.02 -0.55
C GLN A 59 -2.47 -8.00 -0.58
N VAL A 60 -3.71 -8.45 -0.78
CA VAL A 60 -4.90 -7.62 -0.55
C VAL A 60 -5.12 -7.51 0.95
N LEU A 61 -5.05 -6.30 1.50
CA LEU A 61 -5.35 -6.03 2.92
C LEU A 61 -6.83 -5.71 3.14
N SER A 62 -7.45 -4.96 2.21
CA SER A 62 -8.89 -4.70 2.24
C SER A 62 -9.42 -4.34 0.84
N TRP A 63 -10.73 -4.49 0.67
CA TRP A 63 -11.48 -4.01 -0.49
C TRP A 63 -12.22 -2.70 -0.24
N LYS A 64 -12.33 -2.27 1.03
CA LYS A 64 -13.10 -1.09 1.47
C LYS A 64 -12.37 -0.38 2.63
N PRO A 65 -11.40 0.52 2.37
CA PRO A 65 -10.93 0.96 1.05
C PRO A 65 -10.12 -0.14 0.35
N ARG A 66 -9.94 -0.02 -0.97
CA ARG A 66 -9.06 -0.92 -1.73
C ARG A 66 -7.62 -0.65 -1.32
N THR A 67 -7.05 -1.55 -0.52
CA THR A 67 -5.70 -1.42 0.06
C THR A 67 -4.90 -2.70 -0.14
N PHE A 68 -3.67 -2.54 -0.61
CA PHE A 68 -2.74 -3.61 -0.92
C PHE A 68 -1.42 -3.39 -0.16
N HIS A 69 -0.76 -4.47 0.23
CA HIS A 69 0.59 -4.46 0.80
C HIS A 69 1.56 -5.10 -0.19
N PHE A 70 2.73 -4.51 -0.33
CA PHE A 70 3.83 -4.94 -1.17
C PHE A 70 5.04 -5.23 -0.27
N PRO A 71 5.26 -6.49 0.15
CA PRO A 71 6.42 -6.85 0.96
C PRO A 71 7.71 -6.68 0.16
N ASN A 72 8.78 -6.18 0.79
CA ASN A 72 10.11 -6.08 0.18
C ASN A 72 10.09 -5.35 -1.19
N PHE A 73 9.32 -4.27 -1.31
CA PHE A 73 9.17 -3.49 -2.54
C PHE A 73 10.44 -2.72 -2.93
N ALA A 74 11.14 -2.14 -1.96
CA ALA A 74 12.45 -1.49 -2.14
C ALA A 74 13.53 -2.22 -1.32
N THR A 75 14.78 -2.11 -1.75
CA THR A 75 15.93 -2.65 -1.00
C THR A 75 16.30 -1.76 0.18
N LYS A 76 16.96 -2.34 1.19
CA LYS A 76 17.55 -1.59 2.32
C LYS A 76 18.38 -0.39 1.84
N GLN A 77 19.22 -0.60 0.84
CA GLN A 77 20.11 0.42 0.27
C GLN A 77 19.34 1.55 -0.42
N GLN A 78 18.27 1.24 -1.16
CA GLN A 78 17.38 2.27 -1.72
C GLN A 78 16.70 3.08 -0.62
N CYS A 79 16.18 2.43 0.43
CA CYS A 79 15.56 3.11 1.56
C CYS A 79 16.55 4.04 2.29
N GLU A 80 17.77 3.57 2.56
CA GLU A 80 18.83 4.34 3.23
C GLU A 80 19.30 5.53 2.38
N ALA A 81 19.44 5.36 1.06
CA ALA A 81 19.79 6.44 0.14
C ALA A 81 18.73 7.56 0.12
N ILE A 82 17.44 7.19 0.02
CA ILE A 82 16.31 8.15 0.05
C ILE A 82 16.28 8.90 1.39
N ILE A 83 16.49 8.20 2.51
CA ILE A 83 16.60 8.82 3.84
C ILE A 83 17.76 9.83 3.88
N ASN A 84 18.94 9.45 3.37
CA ASN A 84 20.13 10.31 3.40
C ASN A 84 19.97 11.57 2.56
N MET A 85 19.36 11.46 1.38
CA MET A 85 19.01 12.58 0.50
C MET A 85 18.03 13.56 1.17
N ALA A 86 17.05 13.04 1.91
CA ALA A 86 16.03 13.85 2.59
C ALA A 86 16.52 14.50 3.90
N LYS A 87 17.38 13.83 4.68
CA LYS A 87 17.80 14.22 6.05
C LYS A 87 18.13 15.70 6.22
N HIS A 88 18.86 16.29 5.28
CA HIS A 88 19.35 17.67 5.35
C HIS A 88 18.36 18.72 4.82
N LYS A 89 17.29 18.29 4.13
CA LYS A 89 16.27 19.15 3.52
C LYS A 89 14.96 19.23 4.35
N LEU A 90 14.84 18.45 5.42
CA LEU A 90 13.61 18.34 6.24
C LEU A 90 13.21 19.67 6.90
N LYS A 91 11.93 20.05 6.72
CA LYS A 91 11.25 21.16 7.41
C LYS A 91 9.98 20.63 8.11
N PRO A 92 9.34 21.36 9.05
CA PRO A 92 8.03 20.97 9.60
C PRO A 92 7.02 20.69 8.48
N SER A 93 6.28 19.59 8.57
CA SER A 93 5.33 19.22 7.51
C SER A 93 4.09 20.10 7.54
N LEU A 94 3.73 20.67 6.39
CA LEU A 94 2.50 21.45 6.24
C LEU A 94 1.27 20.56 5.99
N LEU A 95 0.09 21.13 6.20
CA LEU A 95 -1.20 20.61 5.76
C LEU A 95 -1.59 21.26 4.42
N ALA A 96 -2.43 20.59 3.64
CA ALA A 96 -3.11 21.26 2.52
C ALA A 96 -4.06 22.34 3.08
N LEU A 97 -3.94 23.57 2.57
CA LEU A 97 -4.76 24.70 3.00
C LEU A 97 -6.19 24.56 2.47
N ARG A 98 -7.18 24.78 3.32
CA ARG A 98 -8.58 24.89 2.90
C ARG A 98 -8.84 26.24 2.23
N LYS A 99 -9.96 26.35 1.51
CA LYS A 99 -10.33 27.58 0.79
C LYS A 99 -10.36 28.80 1.74
N GLY A 100 -9.46 29.76 1.50
CA GLY A 100 -9.34 30.99 2.30
C GLY A 100 -8.50 30.86 3.59
N GLN A 101 -7.83 29.73 3.81
CA GLN A 101 -6.97 29.48 4.97
C GLN A 101 -5.50 29.80 4.65
N THR A 102 -4.76 30.35 5.63
CA THR A 102 -3.29 30.53 5.56
C THR A 102 -2.55 29.45 6.37
N VAL A 103 -1.23 29.36 6.21
CA VAL A 103 -0.40 28.43 7.03
C VAL A 103 -0.53 28.72 8.53
N ALA A 104 -0.66 29.99 8.93
CA ALA A 104 -0.80 30.40 10.33
C ALA A 104 -2.10 29.86 10.97
N ASP A 105 -3.14 29.63 10.17
CA ASP A 105 -4.42 29.07 10.61
C ASP A 105 -4.41 27.54 10.75
N THR A 106 -3.30 26.87 10.43
CA THR A 106 -3.22 25.40 10.47
C THR A 106 -2.81 24.88 11.86
N ASN A 107 -3.57 23.91 12.39
CA ASN A 107 -3.24 23.31 13.68
C ASN A 107 -2.10 22.28 13.52
N GLN A 108 -0.89 22.69 13.88
CA GLN A 108 0.33 21.87 13.81
C GLN A 108 0.26 20.56 14.62
N ASN A 109 -0.67 20.43 15.58
CA ASN A 109 -0.84 19.17 16.35
C ASN A 109 -1.50 18.05 15.54
N VAL A 110 -2.13 18.36 14.40
CA VAL A 110 -2.77 17.39 13.49
C VAL A 110 -1.70 16.55 12.76
N ARG A 111 -0.63 17.19 12.31
CA ARG A 111 0.51 16.55 11.62
C ARG A 111 1.81 17.07 12.20
N THR A 112 2.46 16.25 13.01
CA THR A 112 3.65 16.66 13.77
C THR A 112 4.97 16.15 13.18
N SER A 113 4.96 15.64 11.94
CA SER A 113 6.17 15.19 11.22
C SER A 113 7.05 16.33 10.73
N THR A 114 8.28 16.00 10.36
CA THR A 114 9.05 16.79 9.40
C THR A 114 9.06 16.10 8.03
N GLY A 115 9.22 16.86 6.95
CA GLY A 115 9.24 16.33 5.59
C GLY A 115 9.93 17.23 4.57
N VAL A 116 10.05 16.69 3.36
CA VAL A 116 10.56 17.37 2.15
C VAL A 116 9.90 16.75 0.92
N PHE A 117 9.63 17.56 -0.09
CA PHE A 117 9.28 17.09 -1.43
C PHE A 117 10.54 16.95 -2.28
N ILE A 118 10.70 15.82 -2.96
CA ILE A 118 11.77 15.60 -3.95
C ILE A 118 11.17 14.94 -5.19
N ALA A 119 11.27 15.59 -6.34
CA ALA A 119 10.91 15.02 -7.63
C ALA A 119 11.97 14.01 -8.10
N SER A 120 11.60 13.02 -8.91
CA SER A 120 12.53 11.98 -9.35
C SER A 120 13.67 12.50 -10.23
N TYR A 121 13.49 13.64 -10.91
CA TYR A 121 14.55 14.31 -11.66
C TYR A 121 15.54 15.10 -10.80
N GLU A 122 15.24 15.37 -9.52
CA GLU A 122 16.18 15.98 -8.57
C GLU A 122 17.15 14.96 -7.97
N ASP A 123 16.91 13.66 -8.19
CA ASP A 123 17.77 12.56 -7.74
C ASP A 123 18.71 12.12 -8.86
N GLU A 124 19.92 12.68 -8.85
CA GLU A 124 21.00 12.33 -9.78
C GLU A 124 21.39 10.82 -9.73
N SER A 125 21.06 10.11 -8.65
CA SER A 125 21.33 8.66 -8.55
C SER A 125 20.29 7.79 -9.26
N GLY A 126 19.15 8.36 -9.68
CA GLY A 126 18.06 7.66 -10.36
C GLY A 126 17.26 6.69 -9.49
N ILE A 127 17.51 6.63 -8.18
CA ILE A 127 16.82 5.72 -7.25
C ILE A 127 15.32 6.04 -7.19
N LEU A 128 14.94 7.32 -7.09
CA LEU A 128 13.53 7.74 -7.09
C LEU A 128 12.84 7.39 -8.41
N ALA A 129 13.51 7.57 -9.55
CA ALA A 129 12.99 7.24 -10.87
C ALA A 129 12.77 5.71 -11.05
N ALA A 130 13.71 4.89 -10.55
CA ALA A 130 13.58 3.43 -10.54
C ALA A 130 12.44 2.94 -9.63
N ILE A 131 12.23 3.59 -8.47
CA ILE A 131 11.07 3.31 -7.60
C ILE A 131 9.77 3.71 -8.31
N GLU A 132 9.69 4.84 -9.00
CA GLU A 132 8.50 5.24 -9.77
C GLU A 132 8.18 4.27 -10.91
N GLU A 133 9.19 3.76 -11.62
CA GLU A 133 9.01 2.72 -12.62
C GLU A 133 8.41 1.45 -12.00
N LYS A 134 8.95 0.99 -10.87
CA LYS A 134 8.42 -0.16 -10.14
C LYS A 134 6.99 0.09 -9.64
N ILE A 135 6.65 1.31 -9.20
CA ILE A 135 5.27 1.69 -8.81
C ILE A 135 4.33 1.65 -10.02
N ALA A 136 4.76 2.14 -11.19
CA ALA A 136 3.95 2.11 -12.42
C ALA A 136 3.68 0.66 -12.87
N ILE A 137 4.69 -0.22 -12.81
CA ILE A 137 4.55 -1.65 -13.10
C ILE A 137 3.61 -2.34 -12.10
N ALA A 138 3.69 -2.00 -10.81
CA ALA A 138 2.87 -2.60 -9.76
C ALA A 138 1.40 -2.15 -9.79
N THR A 139 1.16 -0.85 -10.01
CA THR A 139 -0.17 -0.22 -9.92
C THR A 139 -0.91 -0.13 -11.26
N LYS A 140 -0.18 -0.24 -12.37
CA LYS A 140 -0.64 0.05 -13.75
C LYS A 140 -1.11 1.49 -13.95
N LEU A 141 -0.68 2.42 -13.10
CA LEU A 141 -0.90 3.86 -13.26
C LEU A 141 0.32 4.51 -13.94
N PRO A 142 0.13 5.49 -14.84
CA PRO A 142 1.22 6.13 -15.57
C PRO A 142 2.02 7.07 -14.66
N ARG A 143 3.34 7.17 -14.89
CA ARG A 143 4.23 8.05 -14.13
C ARG A 143 3.91 9.53 -14.31
N ASP A 144 3.33 9.92 -15.44
CA ASP A 144 3.00 11.31 -15.73
C ASP A 144 1.94 11.88 -14.77
N ASN A 145 1.20 11.01 -14.07
CA ASN A 145 0.22 11.38 -13.03
C ASN A 145 0.85 11.56 -11.63
N TYR A 146 2.18 11.45 -11.48
CA TYR A 146 2.83 11.37 -10.17
C TYR A 146 3.25 12.75 -9.65
N GLU A 147 2.82 13.08 -8.43
CA GLU A 147 3.39 14.21 -7.68
C GLU A 147 4.83 13.87 -7.21
N PRO A 148 5.68 14.87 -6.88
CA PRO A 148 6.96 14.64 -6.22
C PRO A 148 6.85 13.78 -4.95
N PHE A 149 7.89 13.02 -4.59
CA PHE A 149 7.85 12.20 -3.37
C PHE A 149 7.82 13.10 -2.14
N ASN A 150 6.81 12.91 -1.29
CA ASN A 150 6.77 13.50 0.05
C ASN A 150 7.48 12.56 1.02
N ILE A 151 8.76 12.85 1.32
CA ILE A 151 9.58 12.06 2.24
C ILE A 151 9.40 12.63 3.64
N LEU A 152 8.98 11.79 4.58
CA LEU A 152 8.52 12.18 5.91
C LEU A 152 9.26 11.42 7.01
N ARG A 153 9.49 12.11 8.13
CA ARG A 153 10.09 11.60 9.36
C ARG A 153 9.17 11.84 10.54
N TYR A 154 8.90 10.79 11.33
CA TYR A 154 8.19 10.86 12.61
C TYR A 154 9.09 10.30 13.71
N ARG A 155 9.42 11.15 14.68
CA ARG A 155 10.09 10.83 15.95
C ARG A 155 9.08 10.33 16.98
N LEU A 156 9.58 9.92 18.15
CA LEU A 156 8.79 9.58 19.33
C LEU A 156 7.62 10.56 19.57
N GLY A 157 6.41 10.03 19.71
CA GLY A 157 5.17 10.78 19.91
C GLY A 157 4.60 11.46 18.66
N GLN A 158 5.38 11.63 17.59
CA GLN A 158 4.89 12.29 16.37
C GLN A 158 3.90 11.39 15.61
N LYS A 159 2.88 12.02 15.04
CA LYS A 159 1.70 11.39 14.44
C LYS A 159 1.20 12.18 13.22
N TYR A 160 0.26 11.60 12.50
CA TYR A 160 -0.66 12.34 11.62
C TYR A 160 -2.06 11.82 11.90
N ASP A 161 -2.93 12.69 12.41
CA ASP A 161 -4.35 12.39 12.61
C ASP A 161 -5.03 11.98 11.30
N SER A 162 -6.16 11.28 11.44
CA SER A 162 -6.90 10.72 10.31
C SER A 162 -7.34 11.81 9.32
N HIS A 163 -7.01 11.61 8.05
CA HIS A 163 -7.29 12.52 6.94
C HIS A 163 -7.56 11.71 5.66
N ARG A 164 -7.96 12.41 4.59
CA ARG A 164 -8.06 11.86 3.23
C ARG A 164 -7.00 12.54 2.38
N ASP A 165 -6.40 11.79 1.45
CA ASP A 165 -5.50 12.38 0.45
C ASP A 165 -6.24 13.06 -0.69
N ALA A 166 -7.47 12.63 -0.99
CA ALA A 166 -8.33 13.31 -1.95
C ALA A 166 -8.90 14.62 -1.37
N PHE A 167 -8.84 15.67 -2.18
CA PHE A 167 -9.35 17.00 -1.85
C PHE A 167 -10.87 17.04 -2.00
N ASP A 168 -11.56 17.23 -0.89
CA ASP A 168 -13.02 17.47 -0.87
C ASP A 168 -13.34 18.85 -1.45
N GLU A 169 -14.24 18.92 -2.43
CA GLU A 169 -14.58 20.17 -3.13
C GLU A 169 -15.16 21.25 -2.21
N VAL A 170 -15.85 20.87 -1.13
CA VAL A 170 -16.41 21.85 -0.18
C VAL A 170 -15.30 22.47 0.67
N GLU A 171 -14.27 21.71 1.02
CA GLU A 171 -13.16 22.17 1.85
C GLU A 171 -12.06 22.87 1.04
N TYR A 172 -11.76 22.38 -0.16
CA TYR A 172 -10.59 22.77 -0.97
C TYR A 172 -10.96 23.49 -2.28
N GLY A 173 -12.24 23.53 -2.66
CA GLY A 173 -12.68 24.01 -3.96
C GLY A 173 -12.47 22.99 -5.09
N THR A 174 -13.09 23.25 -6.23
CA THR A 174 -13.01 22.41 -7.43
C THR A 174 -11.56 22.20 -7.86
N GLN A 175 -11.11 20.95 -7.91
CA GLN A 175 -9.77 20.60 -8.38
C GLN A 175 -9.83 20.20 -9.86
N ARG A 176 -8.84 20.60 -10.65
CA ARG A 176 -8.73 20.20 -12.06
C ARG A 176 -8.42 18.71 -12.23
N SER A 177 -7.66 18.14 -11.29
CA SER A 177 -7.24 16.74 -11.24
C SER A 177 -7.20 16.27 -9.79
N GLN A 178 -7.63 15.04 -9.50
CA GLN A 178 -7.84 14.53 -8.15
C GLN A 178 -6.84 13.43 -7.80
N ARG A 179 -6.45 13.30 -6.51
CA ARG A 179 -5.53 12.24 -6.06
C ARG A 179 -6.23 10.88 -6.02
N LEU A 180 -6.25 10.19 -7.16
CA LEU A 180 -6.84 8.86 -7.37
C LEU A 180 -6.39 7.83 -6.31
N ALA A 181 -5.08 7.78 -6.04
CA ALA A 181 -4.48 6.77 -5.19
C ALA A 181 -3.18 7.26 -4.53
N THR A 182 -2.77 6.54 -3.50
CA THR A 182 -1.56 6.83 -2.72
C THR A 182 -0.73 5.55 -2.61
N PHE A 183 0.56 5.67 -2.95
CA PHE A 183 1.57 4.64 -2.69
C PHE A 183 2.52 5.14 -1.59
N LEU A 184 2.64 4.39 -0.50
CA LEU A 184 3.42 4.78 0.67
C LEU A 184 4.46 3.69 0.96
N LEU A 185 5.73 4.01 0.74
CA LEU A 185 6.89 3.16 0.98
C LEU A 185 7.43 3.41 2.39
N TYR A 186 7.61 2.35 3.18
CA TYR A 186 8.26 2.40 4.49
C TYR A 186 9.77 2.34 4.31
N LEU A 187 10.46 3.45 4.64
CA LEU A 187 11.92 3.57 4.53
C LEU A 187 12.64 3.09 5.79
N SER A 188 11.93 2.93 6.91
CA SER A 188 12.42 2.33 8.15
C SER A 188 11.42 1.34 8.75
N SER A 189 11.93 0.37 9.50
CA SER A 189 11.14 -0.44 10.43
C SER A 189 10.91 0.34 11.71
N VAL A 190 9.70 0.25 12.28
CA VAL A 190 9.37 0.88 13.57
C VAL A 190 9.19 -0.19 14.62
N GLU A 191 9.82 -0.02 15.79
CA GLU A 191 9.76 -1.02 16.87
C GLU A 191 8.35 -1.09 17.45
N GLU A 192 7.77 0.05 17.83
CA GLU A 192 6.44 0.16 18.42
C GLU A 192 5.70 1.42 17.97
N GLY A 193 4.40 1.28 17.69
CA GLY A 193 3.58 2.35 17.12
C GLY A 193 3.88 2.62 15.65
N GLY A 194 3.56 3.84 15.21
CA GLY A 194 3.87 4.32 13.86
C GLY A 194 3.06 3.66 12.73
N GLU A 195 2.06 2.83 13.01
CA GLU A 195 1.28 2.16 11.97
C GLU A 195 0.57 3.15 11.04
N THR A 196 0.42 2.81 9.77
CA THR A 196 -0.60 3.46 8.93
C THR A 196 -1.93 2.77 9.22
N MET A 197 -2.91 3.53 9.69
CA MET A 197 -4.22 3.01 10.09
C MET A 197 -5.33 3.43 9.12
N PHE A 198 -6.34 2.58 8.96
CA PHE A 198 -7.59 2.85 8.24
C PHE A 198 -8.77 2.63 9.21
N PRO A 199 -9.18 3.66 9.99
CA PRO A 199 -10.27 3.54 10.96
C PRO A 199 -11.61 3.13 10.35
N PHE A 200 -11.85 3.47 9.08
CA PHE A 200 -13.11 3.21 8.38
C PHE A 200 -13.11 1.94 7.51
N GLU A 201 -12.15 1.05 7.74
CA GLU A 201 -12.07 -0.24 7.06
C GLU A 201 -13.38 -1.05 7.21
N ASN A 202 -13.86 -1.60 6.10
CA ASN A 202 -15.17 -2.24 5.93
C ASN A 202 -16.38 -1.39 6.40
N GLY A 203 -16.25 -0.06 6.46
CA GLY A 203 -17.30 0.85 6.94
C GLY A 203 -17.42 0.93 8.46
N ARG A 204 -16.46 0.38 9.21
CA ARG A 204 -16.40 0.49 10.67
C ARG A 204 -16.26 1.95 11.09
N ASN A 205 -16.69 2.29 12.31
CA ASN A 205 -16.53 3.63 12.92
C ASN A 205 -17.14 4.83 12.15
N MET A 206 -17.84 4.62 11.02
CA MET A 206 -18.48 5.68 10.21
C MET A 206 -19.76 6.28 10.84
N ASN A 207 -19.92 6.21 12.16
CA ASN A 207 -21.13 6.64 12.89
C ASN A 207 -21.15 8.15 13.24
N GLY A 208 -20.27 8.95 12.64
CA GLY A 208 -20.13 10.39 12.89
C GLY A 208 -19.50 10.76 14.24
N ARG A 209 -19.13 9.79 15.09
CA ARG A 209 -18.52 10.01 16.42
C ARG A 209 -17.06 9.57 16.49
N TYR A 210 -16.39 9.42 15.35
CA TYR A 210 -15.00 9.00 15.28
C TYR A 210 -14.07 10.13 15.77
N ASP A 211 -13.21 9.78 16.71
CA ASP A 211 -12.10 10.62 17.16
C ASP A 211 -10.91 10.41 16.23
N TYR A 212 -10.63 11.42 15.41
CA TYR A 212 -9.60 11.41 14.37
C TYR A 212 -8.16 11.17 14.89
N GLN A 213 -7.94 11.27 16.20
CA GLN A 213 -6.63 10.98 16.83
C GLN A 213 -6.45 9.50 17.20
N LYS A 214 -7.52 8.69 17.18
CA LYS A 214 -7.46 7.29 17.63
C LYS A 214 -6.86 6.35 16.58
N CYS A 215 -5.76 5.72 16.95
CA CYS A 215 -5.11 4.62 16.24
C CYS A 215 -5.95 3.32 16.28
N ILE A 216 -6.92 3.16 15.37
CA ILE A 216 -7.85 2.02 15.32
C ILE A 216 -8.14 1.56 13.88
N GLY A 217 -8.85 0.43 13.73
CA GLY A 217 -9.22 -0.14 12.43
C GLY A 217 -8.18 -1.12 11.90
N LEU A 218 -8.06 -1.23 10.58
CA LEU A 218 -6.92 -1.92 9.97
C LEU A 218 -5.66 -1.12 10.25
N LYS A 219 -4.58 -1.79 10.68
CA LYS A 219 -3.28 -1.17 10.95
C LYS A 219 -2.18 -1.91 10.20
N VAL A 220 -1.31 -1.18 9.51
CA VAL A 220 -0.14 -1.73 8.83
C VAL A 220 1.12 -1.24 9.53
N LYS A 221 1.90 -2.18 10.08
CA LYS A 221 3.13 -1.88 10.80
C LYS A 221 4.26 -1.49 9.81
N PRO A 222 5.03 -0.42 10.06
CA PRO A 222 6.15 -0.06 9.20
C PRO A 222 7.27 -1.11 9.28
N LYS A 223 7.65 -1.65 8.13
CA LYS A 223 8.80 -2.54 7.93
C LYS A 223 9.60 -1.98 6.75
N GLN A 224 10.90 -1.77 6.94
CA GLN A 224 11.76 -1.20 5.90
C GLN A 224 11.68 -2.00 4.60
N GLY A 225 11.49 -1.29 3.48
CA GLY A 225 11.37 -1.86 2.15
C GLY A 225 9.93 -2.25 1.77
N ASP A 226 9.04 -2.51 2.74
CA ASP A 226 7.63 -2.78 2.45
C ASP A 226 6.90 -1.50 2.03
N ALA A 227 5.85 -1.63 1.22
CA ALA A 227 4.97 -0.52 0.87
C ALA A 227 3.48 -0.88 1.03
N ILE A 228 2.64 0.14 1.09
CA ILE A 228 1.19 0.00 0.90
C ILE A 228 0.73 0.85 -0.27
N PHE A 229 -0.33 0.41 -0.93
CA PHE A 229 -1.01 1.13 -1.99
C PHE A 229 -2.51 1.13 -1.69
N PHE A 230 -3.14 2.30 -1.75
CA PHE A 230 -4.58 2.40 -1.54
C PHE A 230 -5.22 3.43 -2.46
N TYR A 231 -6.47 3.17 -2.84
CA TYR A 231 -7.27 4.09 -3.64
C TYR A 231 -8.04 5.06 -2.73
N ASN A 232 -7.93 6.34 -3.04
CA ASN A 232 -8.73 7.40 -2.41
C ASN A 232 -10.10 7.55 -3.07
N LEU A 233 -10.20 7.16 -4.35
CA LEU A 233 -11.43 7.23 -5.14
C LEU A 233 -12.03 5.85 -5.42
N LEU A 234 -13.36 5.83 -5.50
CA LEU A 234 -14.15 4.74 -6.05
C LEU A 234 -13.98 4.67 -7.58
N PRO A 235 -14.30 3.54 -8.23
CA PRO A 235 -14.23 3.41 -9.70
C PRO A 235 -15.10 4.40 -10.49
N ASN A 236 -16.05 5.08 -9.85
CA ASN A 236 -16.88 6.14 -10.44
C ASN A 236 -16.29 7.56 -10.23
N GLY A 237 -15.04 7.69 -9.77
CA GLY A 237 -14.37 8.97 -9.50
C GLY A 237 -14.74 9.64 -8.17
N THR A 238 -15.77 9.19 -7.46
CA THR A 238 -16.16 9.80 -6.17
C THR A 238 -15.23 9.38 -5.03
N ILE A 239 -15.05 10.25 -4.03
CA ILE A 239 -14.17 9.99 -2.88
C ILE A 239 -14.66 8.78 -2.08
N ASP A 240 -13.82 7.76 -1.94
CA ASP A 240 -14.10 6.66 -1.01
C ASP A 240 -13.86 7.15 0.42
N GLN A 241 -14.94 7.45 1.15
CA GLN A 241 -14.85 7.92 2.54
C GLN A 241 -14.09 6.95 3.46
N ARG A 242 -13.98 5.67 3.09
CA ARG A 242 -13.25 4.65 3.87
C ARG A 242 -11.74 4.74 3.68
N SER A 243 -11.25 5.50 2.70
CA SER A 243 -9.83 5.85 2.53
C SER A 243 -9.30 6.82 3.59
N LEU A 244 -10.17 7.28 4.52
CA LEU A 244 -9.74 7.97 5.72
C LEU A 244 -8.67 7.14 6.44
N HIS A 245 -7.49 7.71 6.60
CA HIS A 245 -6.31 7.03 7.13
C HIS A 245 -5.42 8.01 7.91
N GLY A 246 -4.54 7.48 8.75
CA GLY A 246 -3.61 8.29 9.54
C GLY A 246 -2.33 7.55 9.90
N SER A 247 -1.35 8.27 10.44
CA SER A 247 -0.14 7.69 11.02
C SER A 247 -0.27 7.69 12.54
N CYS A 248 -0.39 6.50 13.14
CA CYS A 248 -0.37 6.34 14.58
C CYS A 248 0.91 6.95 15.19
N PRO A 249 0.87 7.41 16.47
CA PRO A 249 2.06 7.90 17.15
C PRO A 249 3.17 6.86 17.15
N VAL A 250 4.41 7.28 16.92
CA VAL A 250 5.59 6.41 17.15
C VAL A 250 5.81 6.28 18.65
N ILE A 251 5.84 5.04 19.16
CA ILE A 251 6.03 4.75 20.59
C ILE A 251 7.50 4.34 20.85
N LYS A 252 8.13 3.64 19.90
CA LYS A 252 9.55 3.27 19.99
C LYS A 252 10.20 3.18 18.60
N GLY A 253 11.42 3.71 18.49
CA GLY A 253 12.15 3.84 17.22
C GLY A 253 11.83 5.13 16.47
N GLU A 254 11.98 5.13 15.15
CA GLU A 254 11.74 6.28 14.27
C GLU A 254 11.14 5.82 12.93
N LYS A 255 10.08 6.51 12.47
CA LYS A 255 9.41 6.20 11.20
C LYS A 255 9.89 7.11 10.10
N TRP A 256 10.38 6.53 9.01
CA TRP A 256 10.61 7.19 7.74
C TRP A 256 9.69 6.60 6.66
N VAL A 257 9.07 7.44 5.85
CA VAL A 257 8.25 7.02 4.70
C VAL A 257 8.48 7.91 3.49
N ALA A 258 8.34 7.36 2.29
CA ALA A 258 8.20 8.12 1.05
C ALA A 258 6.77 7.93 0.53
N THR A 259 6.02 9.03 0.42
CA THR A 259 4.65 9.02 -0.10
C THR A 259 4.65 9.51 -1.54
N LYS A 260 3.99 8.77 -2.42
CA LYS A 260 3.78 9.06 -3.83
C LYS A 260 2.28 9.18 -4.06
N TRP A 261 1.81 10.42 -4.24
CA TRP A 261 0.43 10.69 -4.60
C TRP A 261 0.28 10.57 -6.12
N ILE A 262 -0.77 9.88 -6.56
CA ILE A 262 -1.03 9.57 -7.96
C ILE A 262 -2.36 10.23 -8.33
N ARG A 263 -2.32 11.14 -9.30
CA ARG A 263 -3.47 11.86 -9.83
C ARG A 263 -4.30 11.01 -10.79
N ASP A 264 -5.53 11.42 -11.08
CA ASP A 264 -6.38 10.83 -12.12
C ASP A 264 -6.08 11.35 -13.54
N GLN A 265 -5.39 12.48 -13.65
CA GLN A 265 -4.87 13.06 -14.89
C GLN A 265 -3.36 13.29 -14.80
N SER A 266 -2.73 13.64 -15.93
CA SER A 266 -1.35 14.11 -15.99
C SER A 266 -1.12 15.23 -14.96
N TYR A 267 -0.06 15.09 -14.18
CA TYR A 267 0.39 16.09 -13.22
C TYR A 267 1.22 17.17 -13.90
N GLY A 268 2.00 16.82 -14.94
CA GLY A 268 2.82 17.77 -15.70
C GLY A 268 2.01 18.89 -16.33
N ASP A 269 0.76 18.62 -16.71
CA ASP A 269 -0.15 19.61 -17.30
C ASP A 269 -0.47 20.78 -16.35
N TYR A 270 -0.34 20.57 -15.02
CA TYR A 270 -0.74 21.51 -13.94
C TYR A 270 0.33 21.69 -12.86
N ALA A 271 1.58 21.31 -13.12
CA ALA A 271 2.65 21.35 -12.13
C ALA A 271 2.89 22.78 -11.57
N ASP A 272 2.68 23.80 -12.41
CA ASP A 272 2.80 25.21 -12.05
C ASP A 272 1.85 25.62 -10.91
N GLU A 273 0.62 25.09 -10.85
CA GLU A 273 -0.34 25.36 -9.76
C GLU A 273 0.11 24.74 -8.42
N PHE A 274 0.86 23.65 -8.47
CA PHE A 274 1.41 23.00 -7.26
C PHE A 274 2.68 23.70 -6.77
N VAL A 275 3.45 24.30 -7.70
CA VAL A 275 4.55 25.21 -7.39
C VAL A 275 4.01 26.44 -6.66
N ASP A 276 2.91 27.06 -7.13
CA ASP A 276 2.27 28.18 -6.43
C ASP A 276 1.83 27.81 -5.00
N LEU A 277 1.16 26.67 -4.82
CA LEU A 277 0.75 26.17 -3.49
C LEU A 277 1.89 25.89 -2.51
N HIS A 278 3.14 25.75 -2.99
CA HIS A 278 4.31 25.51 -2.14
C HIS A 278 5.23 26.73 -2.02
N ASN A 279 5.38 27.53 -3.09
CA ASN A 279 6.19 28.75 -3.10
C ASN A 279 5.47 29.93 -2.41
N SER A 280 4.13 29.99 -2.42
CA SER A 280 3.38 30.96 -1.61
C SER A 280 3.65 30.80 -0.10
N ASN A 281 4.12 29.63 0.32
CA ASN A 281 4.51 29.33 1.70
C ASN A 281 6.01 29.59 1.97
N PHE A 282 6.80 29.94 0.96
CA PHE A 282 8.22 30.30 1.10
C PHE A 282 8.50 31.81 1.00
N GLU A 283 7.65 32.58 0.32
CA GLU A 283 7.81 34.05 0.18
C GLU A 283 7.25 34.89 1.35
N GLN A 284 6.82 34.27 2.46
CA GLN A 284 6.33 34.97 3.67
C GLN A 284 7.28 34.88 4.88
N ASN A 285 8.61 34.99 4.65
CA ASN A 285 9.60 35.25 5.70
C ASN A 285 10.44 36.49 5.35
#